data_AF-A0A2N2IQB9-F1
#
_entry.id   AF-A0A2N2IQB9-F1
#
_cell.length_a   1.000
_cell.length_b   1.000
_cell.length_c   1.000
_cell.angle_alpha   90.00
_cell.angle_beta   90.00
_cell.angle_gamma   90.00
#
_symmetry.space_group_name_H-M   'P 1'
#
loop_
_entity.id
_entity.type
_entity.pdbx_description
1 polymer ?
#
loop_
_entity_poly.entity_id
_entity_poly.type
_entity_poly.pdbx_seq_one_letter_code
_entity_poly.pdbx_strand_id
1 'polypeptide(L)' 'MVQAFPYDEDASYLITRNTSERRYFLRPSKELREAILYCIADAQAQHPVQIHAFCAMSNHLHVVLTDP' A
#
# COMPACT_ATOMS: atom_id res chain seq x y z
N MET A 1 -0.07 13.69 15.79
CA MET A 1 -0.73 14.77 15.02
C MET A 1 -1.55 14.08 13.95
N VAL A 2 -2.89 14.21 13.96
CA VAL A 2 -3.74 13.64 12.91
C VAL A 2 -3.89 14.73 11.86
N GLN A 3 -3.38 14.48 10.66
CA GLN A 3 -3.62 15.33 9.51
C GLN A 3 -4.89 14.84 8.82
N ALA A 4 -5.80 15.75 8.49
CA ALA A 4 -6.96 15.40 7.67
C ALA A 4 -6.48 14.85 6.32
N PHE A 5 -7.09 13.76 5.86
CA PHE A 5 -6.82 13.22 4.53
C PHE A 5 -7.63 14.02 3.52
N PRO A 6 -7.00 14.77 2.59
CA PRO A 6 -7.74 15.49 1.56
C PRO A 6 -8.29 14.48 0.56
N TYR A 7 -9.58 14.19 0.70
CA TYR A 7 -10.33 13.29 -0.17
C TYR A 7 -11.08 14.10 -1.24
N ASP A 8 -10.97 13.63 -2.47
CA ASP A 8 -11.61 14.10 -3.68
C ASP A 8 -12.02 12.86 -4.47
N GLU A 9 -13.25 12.87 -4.96
CA GLU A 9 -13.85 11.72 -5.65
C GLU A 9 -13.09 11.46 -6.95
N ASP A 10 -12.91 10.19 -7.32
CA ASP A 10 -12.16 9.76 -8.52
C ASP A 10 -10.67 10.18 -8.57
N ALA A 11 -10.14 10.84 -7.54
CA ALA A 11 -8.75 11.26 -7.51
C ALA A 11 -7.80 10.06 -7.30
N SER A 12 -6.63 10.14 -7.94
CA SER A 12 -5.56 9.16 -7.74
C SER A 12 -4.62 9.60 -6.63
N TYR A 13 -4.33 8.69 -5.70
CA TYR A 13 -3.48 8.93 -4.55
C TYR A 13 -2.25 8.03 -4.54
N LEU A 14 -1.12 8.58 -4.07
CA LEU A 14 0.05 7.80 -3.66
C LEU A 14 0.05 7.66 -2.14
N ILE A 15 -0.20 6.45 -1.65
CA ILE A 15 -0.12 6.11 -0.24
C ILE A 15 1.24 5.50 0.06
N THR A 16 1.89 5.99 1.12
CA THR A 16 3.14 5.43 1.63
C THR A 16 2.96 4.94 3.05
N ARG A 17 3.31 3.69 3.33
CA ARG A 17 3.28 3.12 4.68
C ARG A 17 4.65 2.61 5.08
N ASN A 18 5.21 3.20 6.13
CA ASN A 18 6.48 2.76 6.70
C ASN A 18 6.27 1.57 7.64
N THR A 19 7.29 0.74 7.77
CA THR A 19 7.41 -0.23 8.85
C THR A 19 7.56 0.46 10.21
N SER A 20 7.31 -0.28 11.29
CA SER A 20 7.52 0.23 12.65
C SER A 20 8.95 0.73 12.80
N GLU A 21 9.09 1.96 13.33
CA GLU A 21 10.36 2.65 13.52
C GLU A 21 11.23 2.74 12.24
N ARG A 22 10.63 2.61 11.04
CA ARG A 22 11.33 2.57 9.74
C ARG A 22 12.41 1.48 9.64
N ARG A 23 12.30 0.41 10.44
CA ARG A 23 13.23 -0.71 10.43
C ARG A 23 13.06 -1.59 9.19
N TYR A 24 14.12 -2.30 8.80
CA TYR A 24 14.12 -3.14 7.60
C TYR A 24 13.44 -4.51 7.82
N PHE A 25 12.13 -4.52 8.11
CA PHE A 25 11.37 -5.76 8.32
C PHE A 25 10.93 -6.46 7.03
N LEU A 26 10.98 -5.77 5.88
CA LEU A 26 10.49 -6.28 4.60
C LEU A 26 11.66 -6.83 3.76
N ARG A 27 12.39 -7.81 4.30
CA ARG A 27 13.52 -8.44 3.59
C ARG A 27 13.04 -9.09 2.28
N PRO A 28 13.60 -8.74 1.11
CA PRO A 28 13.22 -9.36 -0.16
C PRO A 28 13.39 -10.87 -0.15
N SER A 29 12.29 -11.60 -0.28
CA SER A 29 12.26 -13.05 -0.47
C SER A 29 11.02 -13.43 -1.27
N LYS A 30 10.99 -14.66 -1.79
CA LYS A 30 9.81 -15.16 -2.51
C LYS A 30 8.59 -15.16 -1.59
N GLU A 31 8.75 -15.66 -0.37
CA GLU A 31 7.69 -15.78 0.63
C GLU A 31 7.10 -14.41 0.98
N LEU A 32 7.94 -13.39 1.19
CA LEU A 32 7.46 -12.05 1.48
C LEU A 32 6.72 -11.43 0.29
N ARG A 33 7.22 -11.64 -0.93
CA ARG A 33 6.55 -11.15 -2.15
C ARG A 33 5.15 -11.73 -2.27
N GLU A 34 5.00 -13.04 -2.13
CA GLU A 34 3.69 -13.69 -2.20
C GLU A 34 2.76 -13.21 -1.07
N ALA A 35 3.29 -13.00 0.15
CA ALA A 35 2.51 -12.46 1.26
C ALA A 35 2.00 -11.03 0.99
N ILE A 36 2.85 -10.16 0.42
CA ILE A 36 2.45 -8.80 0.05
C ILE A 36 1.39 -8.81 -1.05
N LEU A 37 1.58 -9.64 -2.09
CA LEU A 37 0.59 -9.80 -3.16
C LEU A 37 -0.75 -10.29 -2.64
N TYR A 38 -0.74 -11.28 -1.74
CA TYR A 38 -1.96 -11.76 -1.08
C TYR A 38 -2.68 -10.63 -0.34
N CYS A 39 -1.97 -9.87 0.50
CA CYS A 39 -2.58 -8.78 1.26
C CYS A 39 -3.18 -7.69 0.36
N ILE A 40 -2.52 -7.38 -0.76
CA ILE A 40 -3.02 -6.40 -1.74
C ILE A 40 -4.30 -6.93 -2.42
N ALA A 41 -4.28 -8.18 -2.87
CA ALA A 41 -5.43 -8.80 -3.51
C ALA A 41 -6.62 -8.93 -2.56
N ASP A 42 -6.38 -9.31 -1.30
CA ASP A 42 -7.41 -9.40 -0.27
C ASP A 42 -8.01 -8.02 0.06
N ALA A 43 -7.17 -6.98 0.19
CA ALA A 43 -7.65 -5.62 0.41
C ALA A 43 -8.48 -5.10 -0.78
N GLN A 44 -8.06 -5.39 -2.01
CA GLN A 44 -8.80 -5.02 -3.22
C GLN A 44 -10.12 -5.80 -3.37
N ALA A 45 -10.21 -7.03 -2.85
CA ALA A 45 -11.46 -7.78 -2.84
C ALA A 45 -12.47 -7.22 -1.82
N GLN A 46 -11.99 -6.64 -0.71
CA GLN A 46 -12.82 -6.05 0.33
C GLN A 46 -13.22 -4.60 0.04
N HIS A 47 -12.39 -3.87 -0.71
CA HIS A 47 -12.60 -2.46 -1.01
C HIS A 47 -12.53 -2.21 -2.52
N PRO A 48 -13.53 -1.54 -3.14
CA PRO A 48 -13.64 -1.37 -4.59
C PRO A 48 -12.66 -0.34 -5.18
N VAL A 49 -11.45 -0.23 -4.63
CA VAL A 49 -10.41 0.68 -5.12
C VAL A 49 -9.72 0.12 -6.36
N GLN A 50 -9.33 1.02 -7.27
CA GLN A 50 -8.55 0.69 -8.45
C GLN A 50 -7.07 0.85 -8.14
N ILE A 51 -6.33 -0.25 -8.02
CA ILE A 51 -4.88 -0.22 -7.77
C ILE A 51 -4.13 -0.16 -9.10
N HIS A 52 -3.35 0.92 -9.29
CA HIS A 52 -2.59 1.17 -10.52
C HIS A 52 -1.16 0.64 -10.43
N ALA A 53 -0.54 0.77 -9.27
CA ALA A 53 0.84 0.35 -9.03
C ALA A 53 1.10 0.15 -7.52
N PHE A 54 2.09 -0.68 -7.20
CA PHE A 54 2.64 -0.76 -5.85
C PHE A 54 4.11 -1.16 -5.88
N CYS A 55 4.85 -0.79 -4.85
CA CYS A 55 6.25 -1.16 -4.67
C CYS A 55 6.56 -1.39 -3.20
N ALA A 56 7.06 -2.58 -2.88
CA ALA A 56 7.53 -2.91 -1.55
C ALA A 56 9.06 -2.79 -1.47
N MET A 57 9.53 -1.94 -0.57
CA MET A 57 10.94 -1.79 -0.21
C MET A 57 11.19 -2.32 1.20
N SER A 58 12.46 -2.43 1.60
CA SER A 58 12.82 -3.09 2.86
C SER A 58 12.21 -2.47 4.13
N ASN A 59 11.81 -1.18 4.10
CA ASN A 59 11.21 -0.47 5.24
C ASN A 59 9.89 0.26 4.92
N HIS A 60 9.34 0.14 3.71
CA HIS A 60 8.07 0.79 3.38
C HIS A 60 7.40 0.17 2.16
N LEU A 61 6.12 0.49 2.00
CA LEU A 61 5.28 0.14 0.86
C LEU A 61 4.71 1.41 0.24
N HIS A 62 4.78 1.51 -1.07
CA HIS A 62 4.05 2.48 -1.88
C HIS A 62 2.88 1.80 -2.59
N VAL A 63 1.72 2.46 -2.62
CA VAL A 63 0.54 2.03 -3.39
C VAL A 63 -0.06 3.26 -4.09
N VAL A 64 -0.31 3.14 -5.39
CA VAL A 64 -1.01 4.13 -6.20
C VAL A 64 -2.41 3.59 -6.49
N LEU A 65 -3.44 4.31 -6.06
CA LEU A 65 -4.82 3.87 -6.21
C LEU A 65 -5.78 5.02 -6.52
N THR A 66 -6.94 4.69 -7.08
CA THR A 66 -8.11 5.56 -7.19
C THR A 66 -9.27 4.94 -6.44
N ASP A 67 -9.99 5.77 -5.69
CA ASP A 67 -11.27 5.42 -5.07
C ASP A 67 -12.40 6.02 -5.93
N PRO A 68 -13.15 5.20 -6.68
CA PRO A 68 -14.25 5.65 -7.54
C PRO A 68 -15.56 5.88 -6.77
#